data_AF-A0A1S3V4E2-F1
#
_entry.id   AF-A0A1S3V4E2-F1
#
_cell.length_a   1.000
_cell.length_b   1.000
_cell.length_c   1.000
_cell.angle_alpha   90.00
_cell.angle_beta   90.00
_cell.angle_gamma   90.00
#
_symmetry.space_group_name_H-M   'P 1'
#
loop_
_entity.id
_entity.type
_entity.pdbx_description
1 polymer ?
#
loop_
_entity_poly.entity_id
_entity_poly.type
_entity_poly.pdbx_seq_one_letter_code
_entity_poly.pdbx_strand_id
1 'polypeptide(L)'
;MLEHEKQIDVSDRNINNKLVESIENRSSMEMMSTSSFGEVVDFRSIGKIEKDFIPLLEDVCSRYPSLLNSEKWRSQRFIEWTLTALGRVLYFLNTKKVGDMDDDACNHLQTLWEELETFGFDLSWLRPHVQSALDMKTRVGRILEVKRLEEKVTSLEEKTKDMRTKMIEAEVNLEITRRELVKAKEDFENCDLDSELGYGKP
;
A
#
# COMPACT_ATOMS: atom_id res chain seq x y z
N MET A 1 -47.55 -2.90 13.27
CA MET A 1 -46.63 -2.46 12.18
C MET A 1 -46.00 -1.09 12.50
N LEU A 2 -45.77 -0.76 13.79
CA LEU A 2 -45.26 0.57 14.20
C LEU A 2 -44.04 0.53 15.15
N GLU A 3 -43.69 -0.61 15.75
CA GLU A 3 -42.50 -0.71 16.62
C GLU A 3 -41.15 -0.74 15.87
N HIS A 4 -41.10 -1.12 14.60
CA HIS A 4 -39.84 -1.27 13.85
C HIS A 4 -39.28 0.04 13.30
N GLU A 5 -40.13 1.05 13.07
CA GLU A 5 -39.70 2.36 12.56
C GLU A 5 -39.01 3.22 13.63
N LYS A 6 -39.38 3.02 14.91
CA LYS A 6 -38.82 3.79 16.02
C LYS A 6 -37.43 3.34 16.45
N GLN A 7 -37.05 2.09 16.15
CA GLN A 7 -35.71 1.56 16.46
C GLN A 7 -34.64 2.01 15.45
N ILE A 8 -35.01 2.22 14.19
CA ILE A 8 -34.08 2.67 13.14
C ILE A 8 -33.64 4.12 13.41
N ASP A 9 -34.58 5.00 13.76
CA ASP A 9 -34.32 6.43 14.03
C ASP A 9 -33.51 6.71 15.32
N VAL A 10 -33.46 5.76 16.25
CA VAL A 10 -32.61 5.85 17.46
C VAL A 10 -31.19 5.33 17.19
N SER A 11 -31.06 4.32 16.32
CA SER A 11 -29.76 3.78 15.91
C SER A 11 -28.97 4.78 15.07
N ASP A 12 -29.62 5.44 14.10
CA ASP A 12 -28.94 6.39 13.20
C ASP A 12 -28.45 7.65 13.93
N ARG A 13 -29.20 8.14 14.93
CA ARG A 13 -28.76 9.25 15.77
C ARG A 13 -27.55 8.92 16.63
N ASN A 14 -27.44 7.68 17.12
CA ASN A 14 -26.30 7.25 17.92
C ASN A 14 -25.02 7.09 17.07
N ILE A 15 -25.15 6.63 15.82
CA ILE A 15 -24.04 6.50 14.87
C ILE A 15 -23.51 7.89 14.47
N ASN A 16 -24.41 8.84 14.20
CA ASN A 16 -24.02 10.20 13.83
C ASN A 16 -23.31 10.94 14.99
N ASN A 17 -23.78 10.76 16.23
CA ASN A 17 -23.10 11.34 17.40
C ASN A 17 -21.71 10.72 17.62
N LYS A 18 -21.56 9.40 17.43
CA LYS A 18 -20.26 8.72 17.53
C LYS A 18 -19.30 9.15 16.41
N LEU A 19 -19.81 9.42 15.21
CA LEU A 19 -19.02 9.91 14.09
C LEU A 19 -18.55 11.36 14.31
N VAL A 20 -19.42 12.22 14.84
CA VAL A 20 -19.10 13.62 15.16
C VAL A 20 -18.06 13.72 16.28
N GLU A 21 -18.19 12.91 17.33
CA GLU A 21 -17.19 12.82 18.42
C GLU A 21 -15.84 12.26 17.93
N SER A 22 -15.85 11.40 16.91
CA SER A 22 -14.63 10.90 16.25
C SER A 22 -13.99 11.92 15.31
N ILE A 23 -14.76 12.87 14.76
CA ILE A 23 -14.27 13.92 13.86
C ILE A 23 -13.73 15.11 14.67
N GLU A 24 -14.35 15.48 15.79
CA GLU A 24 -13.81 16.51 16.69
C GLU A 24 -12.50 16.06 17.35
N ASN A 25 -12.36 14.77 17.66
CA ASN A 25 -11.09 14.20 18.11
C ASN A 25 -10.02 14.10 16.99
N ARG A 26 -10.42 14.14 15.71
CA ARG A 26 -9.49 14.22 14.56
C ARG A 26 -9.07 15.66 14.25
N SER A 27 -9.81 16.66 14.75
CA SER A 27 -9.50 18.08 14.62
C SER A 27 -8.74 18.65 15.82
N SER A 28 -8.25 17.79 16.71
CA SER A 28 -7.13 18.17 17.57
C SER A 28 -5.90 18.25 16.68
N MET A 29 -5.63 19.49 16.25
CA MET A 29 -4.36 19.99 15.76
C MET A 29 -3.22 19.21 16.41
N GLU A 30 -2.82 18.11 15.76
CA GLU A 30 -1.56 17.45 16.03
C GLU A 30 -0.54 18.51 15.66
N MET A 31 -0.14 19.24 16.71
CA MET A 31 1.09 19.99 16.75
C MET A 31 2.11 19.08 16.08
N MET A 32 2.47 19.45 14.85
CA MET A 32 3.66 18.99 14.17
C MET A 32 4.66 18.75 15.28
N SER A 33 4.95 17.48 15.55
CA SER A 33 5.99 17.15 16.51
C SER A 33 7.22 17.79 15.92
N THR A 34 7.54 18.99 16.40
CA THR A 34 8.85 19.57 16.31
C THR A 34 9.67 18.53 17.05
N SER A 35 10.20 17.60 16.24
CA SER A 35 11.30 16.71 16.58
C SER A 35 12.14 17.44 17.60
N SER A 36 12.38 16.83 18.76
CA SER A 36 12.99 17.49 19.92
C SER A 36 14.42 17.92 19.60
N PHE A 37 14.55 18.95 18.79
CA PHE A 37 15.77 19.63 18.40
C PHE A 37 16.12 20.56 19.55
N GLY A 38 16.58 19.95 20.65
CA GLY A 38 16.85 20.66 21.88
C GLY A 38 18.31 21.06 22.03
N GLU A 39 19.22 20.22 21.55
CA GLU A 39 20.64 20.38 21.78
C GLU A 39 21.36 20.79 20.50
N VAL A 40 21.86 22.03 20.47
CA VAL A 40 22.77 22.52 19.42
C VAL A 40 24.20 22.54 19.94
N VAL A 41 25.13 22.10 19.12
CA VAL A 41 26.55 22.04 19.43
C VAL A 41 27.36 22.79 18.37
N ASP A 42 28.56 23.24 18.73
CA ASP A 42 29.45 23.88 17.77
C ASP A 42 30.03 22.84 16.82
N PHE A 43 29.76 22.99 15.53
CA PHE A 43 30.29 22.13 14.48
C PHE A 43 31.58 22.73 13.92
N ARG A 44 32.75 22.21 14.31
CA ARG A 44 34.07 22.61 13.77
C ARG A 44 34.34 24.13 13.80
N SER A 45 33.84 24.88 14.77
CA SER A 45 33.88 26.36 14.80
C SER A 45 33.17 27.07 13.64
N ILE A 46 32.30 26.36 12.92
CA ILE A 46 31.55 26.82 11.76
C ILE A 46 30.16 27.37 12.14
N GLY A 47 29.61 26.93 13.27
CA GLY A 47 28.29 27.38 13.72
C GLY A 47 27.61 26.40 14.64
N LYS A 48 26.48 26.83 15.20
CA LYS A 48 25.65 26.00 16.08
C LYS A 48 24.70 25.15 15.24
N ILE A 49 24.85 23.83 15.32
CA ILE A 49 24.05 22.88 14.55
C ILE A 49 23.41 21.89 15.52
N GLU A 50 22.21 21.44 15.21
CA GLU A 50 21.51 20.39 15.95
C GLU A 50 22.37 19.12 16.04
N LYS A 51 22.51 18.60 17.26
CA LYS A 51 23.42 17.50 17.59
C LYS A 51 23.17 16.24 16.76
N ASP A 52 21.92 15.95 16.45
CA ASP A 52 21.53 14.78 15.67
C ASP A 52 22.01 14.84 14.21
N PHE A 53 22.32 16.04 13.71
CA PHE A 53 22.86 16.22 12.35
C PHE A 53 24.37 16.03 12.30
N ILE A 54 25.07 16.20 13.43
CA ILE A 54 26.54 16.20 13.47
C ILE A 54 27.13 14.93 12.86
N PRO A 55 26.72 13.70 13.23
CA PRO A 55 27.31 12.49 12.66
C PRO A 55 27.10 12.39 11.14
N LEU A 56 25.93 12.84 10.66
CA LEU A 56 25.58 12.81 9.23
C LEU A 56 26.40 13.83 8.44
N LEU A 57 26.54 15.04 8.99
CA LEU A 57 27.34 16.11 8.40
C LEU A 57 28.83 15.77 8.42
N GLU A 58 29.34 15.12 9.45
CA GLU A 58 30.74 14.66 9.50
C GLU A 58 31.05 13.63 8.41
N ASP A 59 30.19 12.63 8.22
CA ASP A 59 30.36 11.62 7.16
C ASP A 59 30.31 12.25 5.77
N VAL A 60 29.31 13.10 5.51
CA VAL A 60 29.14 13.75 4.21
C VAL A 60 30.27 14.74 3.92
N CYS A 61 30.72 15.54 4.90
CA CYS A 61 31.85 16.44 4.72
C CYS A 61 33.18 15.70 4.51
N SER A 62 33.31 14.48 5.02
CA SER A 62 34.48 13.63 4.77
C SER A 62 34.51 13.09 3.34
N ARG A 63 33.34 12.78 2.78
CA ARG A 63 33.19 12.31 1.38
C ARG A 63 33.24 13.45 0.37
N TYR A 64 32.69 14.60 0.73
CA TYR A 64 32.55 15.77 -0.13
C TYR A 64 33.17 17.00 0.57
N PRO A 65 34.51 17.08 0.68
CA PRO A 65 35.20 18.16 1.38
C PRO A 65 34.99 19.54 0.72
N SER A 66 34.58 19.57 -0.55
CA SER A 66 34.16 20.79 -1.26
C SER A 66 32.97 21.49 -0.61
N LEU A 67 32.16 20.77 0.17
CA LEU A 67 31.04 21.36 0.93
C LEU A 67 31.54 22.38 1.94
N LEU A 68 32.68 22.15 2.60
CA LEU A 68 33.24 23.04 3.63
C LEU A 68 34.10 24.18 3.07
N ASN A 69 34.56 24.04 1.82
CA ASN A 69 35.53 24.94 1.19
C ASN A 69 34.93 25.75 0.03
N SER A 70 33.61 25.90 -0.02
CA SER A 70 33.00 26.60 -1.15
C SER A 70 33.24 28.11 -1.03
N GLU A 71 33.83 28.71 -2.07
CA GLU A 71 34.06 30.16 -2.20
C GLU A 71 32.75 30.99 -2.08
N LYS A 72 31.60 30.31 -2.12
CA LYS A 72 30.26 30.88 -1.95
C LYS A 72 29.90 31.19 -0.49
N TRP A 73 30.76 30.86 0.48
CA TRP A 73 30.46 31.03 1.91
C TRP A 73 30.60 32.50 2.32
N ARG A 74 29.51 33.26 2.15
CA ARG A 74 29.48 34.72 2.32
C ARG A 74 29.66 35.18 3.77
N SER A 75 29.17 34.39 4.73
CA SER A 75 29.22 34.70 6.16
C SER A 75 29.04 33.44 7.00
N GLN A 76 29.53 33.43 8.24
CA GLN A 76 29.30 32.34 9.20
C GLN A 76 27.82 31.93 9.31
N ARG A 77 26.91 32.91 9.36
CA ARG A 77 25.47 32.66 9.43
C ARG A 77 24.94 31.91 8.20
N PHE A 78 25.44 32.28 7.02
CA PHE A 78 25.06 31.60 5.78
C PHE A 78 25.51 30.14 5.80
N ILE A 79 26.71 29.89 6.33
CA ILE A 79 27.23 28.54 6.48
C ILE A 79 26.38 27.71 7.44
N GLU A 80 26.11 28.25 8.62
CA GLU A 80 25.28 27.61 9.65
C GLU A 80 23.91 27.22 9.09
N TRP A 81 23.26 28.12 8.34
CA TRP A 81 21.98 27.83 7.68
C TRP A 81 22.10 26.75 6.60
N THR A 82 23.14 26.80 5.78
CA THR A 82 23.37 25.81 4.72
C THR A 82 23.56 24.42 5.32
N LEU A 83 24.40 24.29 6.34
CA LEU A 83 24.67 23.02 7.00
C LEU A 83 23.47 22.53 7.80
N THR A 84 22.70 23.43 8.41
CA THR A 84 21.44 23.07 9.09
C THR A 84 20.42 22.54 8.09
N ALA A 85 20.22 23.22 6.96
CA ALA A 85 19.31 22.75 5.90
C ALA A 85 19.75 21.39 5.34
N LEU A 86 21.06 21.21 5.09
CA LEU A 86 21.61 19.92 4.66
C LEU A 86 21.38 18.83 5.70
N GLY A 87 21.63 19.15 6.97
CA GLY A 87 21.43 18.25 8.11
C GLY A 87 19.99 17.77 8.22
N ARG A 88 19.02 18.66 8.02
CA ARG A 88 17.58 18.31 8.02
C ARG A 88 17.22 17.31 6.93
N VAL A 89 17.68 17.54 5.69
CA VAL A 89 17.44 16.60 4.57
C VAL A 89 18.10 15.25 4.84
N LEU A 90 19.36 15.25 5.28
CA LEU A 90 20.09 14.02 5.60
C LEU A 90 19.42 13.23 6.72
N TYR A 91 19.02 13.92 7.79
CA TYR A 91 18.35 13.32 8.93
C TYR A 91 17.00 12.72 8.53
N PHE A 92 16.20 13.45 7.73
CA PHE A 92 14.94 12.94 7.20
C PHE A 92 15.15 11.63 6.43
N LEU A 93 16.08 11.64 5.47
CA LEU A 93 16.36 10.47 4.63
C LEU A 93 16.91 9.28 5.44
N ASN A 94 17.65 9.53 6.52
CA ASN A 94 18.24 8.49 7.35
C ASN A 94 17.26 7.89 8.38
N THR A 95 16.25 8.65 8.79
CA THR A 95 15.31 8.23 9.85
C THR A 95 13.98 7.71 9.34
N LYS A 96 13.48 8.26 8.23
CA LYS A 96 12.19 7.87 7.66
C LYS A 96 12.31 6.57 6.86
N LYS A 97 11.40 5.64 7.12
CA LYS A 97 11.27 4.38 6.37
C LYS A 97 10.19 4.50 5.31
N VAL A 98 10.13 3.50 4.43
CA VAL A 98 9.11 3.40 3.37
C VAL A 98 7.68 3.54 3.93
N GLY A 99 7.41 2.98 5.12
CA GLY A 99 6.11 3.06 5.76
C GLY A 99 5.76 4.45 6.33
N ASP A 100 6.74 5.32 6.53
CA ASP A 100 6.59 6.67 7.08
C ASP A 100 6.44 7.75 5.99
N MET A 101 6.45 7.35 4.71
CA MET A 101 6.41 8.22 3.54
C MET A 101 4.97 8.41 3.03
N ASP A 102 4.16 9.11 3.82
CA ASP A 102 2.85 9.62 3.42
C ASP A 102 2.93 10.99 2.71
N ASP A 103 1.78 11.59 2.40
CA ASP A 103 1.70 12.86 1.69
C ASP A 103 2.36 14.00 2.46
N ASP A 104 2.16 14.05 3.79
CA ASP A 104 2.72 15.10 4.64
C ASP A 104 4.24 14.95 4.76
N ALA A 105 4.73 13.72 4.92
CA ALA A 105 6.16 13.43 4.92
C ALA A 105 6.83 13.77 3.58
N CYS A 106 6.17 13.45 2.45
CA CYS A 106 6.68 13.82 1.12
C CYS A 106 6.72 15.33 0.93
N ASN A 107 5.67 16.05 1.30
CA ASN A 107 5.59 17.52 1.24
C ASN A 107 6.65 18.18 2.14
N HIS A 108 6.89 17.61 3.32
CA HIS A 108 7.93 18.09 4.22
C HIS A 108 9.33 17.89 3.63
N LEU A 109 9.63 16.70 3.10
CA LEU A 109 10.91 16.44 2.42
C LEU A 109 11.11 17.36 1.23
N GLN A 110 10.08 17.58 0.43
CA GLN A 110 10.14 18.50 -0.71
C GLN A 110 10.45 19.93 -0.26
N THR A 111 9.82 20.41 0.81
CA THR A 111 10.08 21.73 1.37
C THR A 111 11.53 21.86 1.86
N LEU A 112 12.03 20.87 2.60
CA LEU A 112 13.43 20.85 3.05
C LEU A 112 14.42 20.83 1.89
N TRP A 113 14.09 20.11 0.82
CA TRP A 113 14.91 20.04 -0.39
C TRP A 113 14.93 21.37 -1.14
N GLU A 114 13.78 22.01 -1.34
CA GLU A 114 13.68 23.32 -2.00
C GLU A 114 14.44 24.39 -1.20
N GLU A 115 14.33 24.40 0.13
CA GLU A 115 15.15 25.24 1.00
C GLU A 115 16.64 25.01 0.77
N LEU A 116 17.07 23.75 0.71
CA LEU A 116 18.48 23.38 0.49
C LEU A 116 19.01 23.81 -0.88
N GLU A 117 18.19 23.70 -1.93
CA GLU A 117 18.59 24.07 -3.29
C GLU A 117 18.84 25.57 -3.44
N THR A 118 18.20 26.42 -2.62
CA THR A 118 18.39 27.89 -2.65
C THR A 118 19.84 28.31 -2.39
N PHE A 119 20.62 27.49 -1.69
CA PHE A 119 22.02 27.77 -1.37
C PHE A 119 22.97 27.49 -2.56
N GLY A 120 22.50 26.83 -3.62
CA GLY A 120 23.15 26.78 -4.92
C GLY A 120 24.51 26.06 -4.98
N PHE A 121 24.75 25.09 -4.09
CA PHE A 121 25.92 24.20 -4.16
C PHE A 121 25.59 22.89 -4.87
N ASP A 122 26.62 22.13 -5.25
CA ASP A 122 26.41 20.87 -5.97
C ASP A 122 25.80 19.80 -5.06
N LEU A 123 24.56 19.44 -5.39
CA LEU A 123 23.75 18.44 -4.71
C LEU A 123 23.46 17.23 -5.59
N SER A 124 24.21 17.06 -6.68
CA SER A 124 24.00 15.97 -7.65
C SER A 124 24.10 14.58 -7.01
N TRP A 125 24.88 14.44 -5.94
CA TRP A 125 25.01 13.20 -5.17
C TRP A 125 23.80 12.91 -4.28
N LEU A 126 23.08 13.94 -3.80
CA LEU A 126 21.96 13.81 -2.86
C LEU A 126 20.62 13.69 -3.59
N ARG A 127 20.48 14.37 -4.73
CA ARG A 127 19.26 14.43 -5.54
C ARG A 127 18.65 13.04 -5.86
N PRO A 128 19.41 12.00 -6.26
CA PRO A 128 18.83 10.69 -6.53
C PRO A 128 18.18 10.06 -5.30
N HIS A 129 18.73 10.30 -4.11
CA HIS A 129 18.19 9.77 -2.86
C HIS A 129 16.89 10.47 -2.46
N VAL A 130 16.83 11.80 -2.63
CA VAL A 130 15.62 12.60 -2.40
C VAL A 130 14.51 12.17 -3.36
N GLN A 131 14.80 12.07 -4.66
CA GLN A 131 13.81 11.62 -5.63
C GLN A 131 13.32 10.21 -5.32
N SER A 132 14.23 9.29 -4.99
CA SER A 132 13.85 7.93 -4.62
C SER A 132 12.95 7.89 -3.40
N ALA A 133 13.14 8.78 -2.42
CA ALA A 133 12.28 8.88 -1.24
C ALA A 133 10.89 9.43 -1.59
N LEU A 134 10.82 10.50 -2.39
CA LEU A 134 9.55 11.07 -2.88
C LEU A 134 8.74 10.05 -3.71
N ASP A 135 9.42 9.21 -4.49
CA ASP A 135 8.79 8.16 -5.30
C ASP A 135 8.28 6.96 -4.45
N MET A 136 8.67 6.87 -3.17
CA MET A 136 8.22 5.77 -2.30
C MET A 136 6.71 5.76 -2.12
N LYS A 137 6.04 6.92 -2.15
CA LYS A 137 4.58 7.01 -2.17
C LYS A 137 3.96 6.12 -3.25
N THR A 138 4.46 6.25 -4.48
CA THR A 138 3.96 5.46 -5.61
C THR A 138 4.28 3.97 -5.43
N ARG A 139 5.41 3.65 -4.80
CA ARG A 139 5.79 2.25 -4.51
C ARG A 139 4.86 1.62 -3.47
N VAL A 140 4.51 2.31 -2.39
CA VAL A 140 3.57 1.81 -1.37
C VAL A 140 2.20 1.53 -1.98
N GLY A 141 1.66 2.45 -2.79
CA GLY A 141 0.40 2.24 -3.50
C GLY A 141 0.43 0.99 -4.39
N ARG A 142 1.55 0.76 -5.11
CA ARG A 142 1.73 -0.45 -5.92
C ARG A 142 1.81 -1.72 -5.08
N ILE A 143 2.47 -1.69 -3.92
CA ILE A 143 2.56 -2.85 -3.01
C ILE A 143 1.17 -3.27 -2.52
N LEU A 144 0.34 -2.30 -2.12
CA LEU A 144 -1.03 -2.58 -1.68
C LEU A 144 -1.89 -3.17 -2.81
N GLU A 145 -1.73 -2.64 -4.02
CA GLU A 145 -2.45 -3.17 -5.19
C GLU A 145 -2.01 -4.58 -5.57
N VAL A 146 -0.71 -4.89 -5.48
CA VAL A 146 -0.19 -6.26 -5.68
C VAL A 146 -0.82 -7.21 -4.67
N LYS A 147 -0.84 -6.86 -3.39
CA LYS A 147 -1.45 -7.72 -2.35
C LYS A 147 -2.94 -7.98 -2.61
N ARG A 148 -3.68 -6.95 -3.02
CA ARG A 148 -5.10 -7.08 -3.41
C ARG A 148 -5.28 -8.00 -4.64
N LEU A 149 -4.37 -7.91 -5.61
CA LEU A 149 -4.39 -8.78 -6.79
C LEU A 149 -4.05 -10.22 -6.43
N GLU A 150 -3.10 -10.46 -5.53
CA GLU A 150 -2.77 -11.80 -5.01
C GLU A 150 -3.99 -12.45 -4.36
N GLU A 151 -4.72 -11.73 -3.49
CA GLU A 151 -5.97 -12.22 -2.88
C GLU A 151 -7.06 -12.55 -3.90
N LYS A 152 -7.12 -11.79 -5.00
CA LYS A 152 -8.05 -12.07 -6.10
C LYS A 152 -7.64 -13.30 -6.90
N VAL A 153 -6.35 -13.47 -7.15
CA VAL A 153 -5.81 -14.63 -7.87
C VAL A 153 -6.12 -15.91 -7.09
N THR A 154 -5.83 -15.95 -5.79
CA THR A 154 -6.11 -17.13 -4.95
C THR A 154 -7.60 -17.49 -4.94
N SER A 155 -8.49 -16.50 -4.79
CA SER A 155 -9.94 -16.72 -4.85
C SER A 155 -10.41 -17.27 -6.21
N LEU A 156 -9.85 -16.76 -7.32
CA LEU A 156 -10.18 -17.24 -8.66
C LEU A 156 -9.65 -18.66 -8.90
N GLU A 157 -8.47 -19.00 -8.39
CA GLU A 157 -7.92 -20.35 -8.47
C GLU A 157 -8.80 -21.36 -7.73
N GLU A 158 -9.29 -21.03 -6.53
CA GLU A 158 -10.22 -21.87 -5.76
C GLU A 158 -11.53 -22.10 -6.52
N LYS A 159 -12.15 -21.02 -7.05
CA LYS A 159 -13.36 -21.13 -7.88
C LYS A 159 -13.14 -21.99 -9.12
N THR A 160 -11.99 -21.85 -9.76
CA THR A 160 -11.63 -22.66 -10.94
C THR A 160 -11.51 -24.14 -10.57
N LYS A 161 -10.92 -24.47 -9.41
CA LYS A 161 -10.84 -25.85 -8.92
C LYS A 161 -12.24 -26.41 -8.64
N ASP A 162 -13.11 -25.67 -7.96
CA ASP A 162 -14.50 -26.07 -7.69
C ASP A 162 -15.28 -26.34 -8.99
N MET A 163 -15.18 -25.43 -9.97
CA MET A 163 -15.83 -25.61 -11.27
C MET A 163 -15.32 -26.85 -12.01
N ARG A 164 -14.01 -27.14 -11.97
CA ARG A 164 -13.46 -28.37 -12.57
C ARG A 164 -14.02 -29.63 -11.92
N THR A 165 -14.16 -29.65 -10.59
CA THR A 165 -14.78 -30.78 -9.88
C THR A 165 -16.22 -31.01 -10.33
N LYS A 166 -17.02 -29.93 -10.40
CA LYS A 166 -18.41 -29.99 -10.87
C LYS A 166 -18.53 -30.44 -12.32
N MET A 167 -17.58 -30.05 -13.17
CA MET A 167 -17.53 -30.48 -14.57
C MET A 167 -17.29 -32.00 -14.68
N ILE A 168 -16.34 -32.53 -13.91
CA ILE A 168 -16.07 -33.98 -13.86
C ILE A 168 -17.30 -34.74 -13.37
N GLU A 169 -17.97 -34.26 -12.32
CA GLU A 169 -19.22 -34.86 -11.82
C GLU A 169 -20.31 -34.90 -12.90
N ALA A 170 -20.51 -33.79 -13.63
CA ALA A 170 -21.49 -33.71 -14.71
C ALA A 170 -21.14 -34.65 -15.89
N GLU A 171 -19.85 -34.77 -16.26
CA GLU A 171 -19.40 -35.71 -17.28
C GLU A 171 -19.66 -37.16 -16.90
N VAL A 172 -19.41 -37.53 -15.64
CA VAL A 172 -19.70 -38.88 -15.12
C VAL A 172 -21.20 -39.16 -15.15
N ASN A 173 -22.04 -38.23 -14.67
CA ASN A 173 -23.49 -38.39 -14.69
C ASN A 173 -24.04 -38.53 -16.12
N LEU A 174 -23.52 -37.73 -17.05
CA LEU A 174 -23.89 -37.81 -18.46
C LEU A 174 -23.57 -39.19 -19.07
N GLU A 175 -22.40 -39.75 -18.75
CA GLU A 175 -22.02 -41.07 -19.25
C GLU A 175 -22.87 -42.21 -18.63
N ILE A 176 -23.23 -42.09 -17.35
CA ILE A 176 -24.19 -43.01 -16.70
C ILE A 176 -25.54 -42.97 -17.42
N THR A 177 -26.12 -41.78 -17.61
CA THR A 177 -27.42 -41.61 -18.28
C THR A 177 -27.39 -42.11 -19.72
N ARG A 178 -26.27 -41.95 -20.45
CA ARG A 178 -26.10 -42.54 -21.79
C ARG A 178 -26.20 -44.05 -21.77
N ARG A 179 -25.58 -44.72 -20.79
CA ARG A 179 -25.64 -46.19 -20.66
C ARG A 179 -27.04 -46.66 -20.30
N GLU A 180 -27.71 -45.98 -19.38
CA GLU A 180 -29.10 -46.28 -19.02
C GLU A 180 -30.05 -46.13 -20.21
N LEU A 181 -29.86 -45.09 -21.03
CA LEU A 181 -30.62 -44.87 -22.25
C LEU A 181 -30.42 -46.01 -23.27
N VAL A 182 -29.19 -46.48 -23.47
CA VAL A 182 -28.89 -47.61 -24.37
C VAL A 182 -29.63 -48.86 -23.90
N LYS A 183 -29.51 -49.19 -22.61
CA LYS A 183 -30.18 -50.36 -22.03
C LYS A 183 -31.70 -50.27 -22.17
N ALA A 184 -32.30 -49.12 -21.89
CA ALA A 184 -33.75 -48.91 -22.03
C ALA A 184 -34.23 -49.07 -23.48
N LYS A 185 -33.39 -48.72 -24.48
CA LYS A 185 -33.69 -48.95 -25.90
C LYS A 185 -33.65 -50.44 -26.26
N GLU A 186 -32.63 -51.16 -25.79
CA GLU A 186 -32.51 -52.61 -26.00
C GLU A 186 -33.69 -53.38 -25.37
N ASP A 187 -34.07 -53.02 -24.15
CA ASP A 187 -35.22 -53.62 -23.45
C ASP A 187 -36.55 -53.35 -24.19
N PHE A 188 -36.68 -52.20 -24.87
CA PHE A 188 -37.85 -51.87 -25.69
C PHE A 188 -37.88 -52.64 -27.01
N GLU A 189 -36.74 -52.79 -27.69
CA GLU A 189 -36.62 -53.49 -28.97
C GLU A 189 -36.81 -55.01 -28.83
N ASN A 190 -36.41 -55.60 -27.69
CA ASN A 190 -36.67 -57.01 -27.39
C ASN A 190 -38.14 -57.34 -27.07
N CYS A 191 -39.02 -56.34 -26.94
CA CYS A 191 -40.47 -56.56 -26.85
C CYS A 191 -41.05 -56.78 -28.26
N ASP A 192 -40.64 -57.85 -28.94
CA ASP A 192 -41.16 -58.20 -30.27
C ASP A 192 -42.58 -58.81 -30.17
N LEU A 193 -43.57 -57.95 -30.36
CA LEU A 193 -44.99 -58.29 -30.35
C LEU A 193 -45.45 -59.02 -31.63
N ASP A 194 -44.60 -59.17 -32.65
CA ASP A 194 -44.93 -59.89 -33.89
C ASP A 194 -44.75 -61.42 -33.78
N SER A 195 -44.52 -61.93 -32.57
CA SER A 195 -44.48 -63.37 -32.29
C SER A 195 -45.81 -64.05 -32.62
N GLU A 196 -45.85 -64.87 -33.67
CA GLU A 196 -47.05 -65.55 -34.18
C GLU A 196 -47.74 -66.38 -33.08
N LEU A 197 -48.97 -66.00 -32.70
CA LEU A 197 -49.75 -66.71 -31.69
C LEU A 197 -50.14 -68.09 -32.24
N GLY A 198 -49.41 -69.12 -31.79
CA GLY A 198 -49.65 -70.53 -32.14
C GLY A 198 -50.98 -71.03 -31.57
N TYR A 199 -52.09 -70.68 -32.23
CA TYR A 199 -53.39 -71.29 -31.96
C TYR A 199 -53.35 -72.74 -32.45
N GLY A 200 -53.10 -73.66 -31.51
CA GLY A 200 -53.14 -75.10 -31.75
C GLY A 200 -54.47 -75.52 -32.39
N LYS A 201 -54.38 -76.30 -33.47
CA LYS A 201 -55.55 -76.87 -34.16
C LYS A 201 -56.26 -77.93 -33.29
N PRO A 202 -57.59 -78.07 -33.45
CA PRO A 202 -58.47 -78.77 -32.51
C PRO A 202 -58.22 -80.27 -32.38
#